data_AF-A0A9D6Q8A0-F1
#
_entry.id   AF-A0A9D6Q8A0-F1
#
_cell.length_a   1.000
_cell.length_b   1.000
_cell.length_c   1.000
_cell.angle_alpha   90.00
_cell.angle_beta   90.00
_cell.angle_gamma   90.00
#
_symmetry.space_group_name_H-M   'P 1'
#
loop_
_entity.id
_entity.type
_entity.pdbx_description
1 polymer ?
#
loop_
_entity_poly.entity_id
_entity_poly.type
_entity_poly.pdbx_seq_one_letter_code
_entity_poly.pdbx_strand_id
1 'polypeptide(L)'
;MIGSALGLAVLLAVLVVGWRKARIWRREGRRPGRNEDNPIAVADYGEIDAALLREQCQCGGRFSIRGEGSRGQLRVVHLECHLCERERVVYFDVRGVRH
;
A
#
# COMPACT_ATOMS: atom_id res chain seq x y z
N MET A 1 -22.48 30.04 24.26
CA MET A 1 -21.56 30.40 23.16
C MET A 1 -20.30 29.52 23.09
N ILE A 2 -19.88 28.86 24.17
CA ILE A 2 -18.65 28.03 24.20
C ILE A 2 -18.84 26.67 23.49
N GLY A 3 -20.03 26.06 23.57
CA GLY A 3 -20.30 24.76 22.94
C GLY A 3 -20.22 24.75 21.41
N SER A 4 -20.59 25.86 20.75
CA SER A 4 -20.51 26.00 19.29
C SER A 4 -19.06 26.10 18.79
N ALA A 5 -18.16 26.72 19.56
CA ALA A 5 -16.74 26.82 19.21
C ALA A 5 -16.03 25.47 19.30
N LEU A 6 -16.33 24.67 20.33
CA LEU A 6 -15.78 23.32 20.50
C LEU A 6 -16.26 22.37 19.39
N GLY A 7 -17.55 22.40 19.04
CA GLY A 7 -18.08 21.59 17.95
C GLY A 7 -17.42 21.91 16.60
N LEU A 8 -17.22 23.20 16.31
CA LEU A 8 -16.54 23.64 15.08
C LEU A 8 -15.06 23.19 15.05
N ALA A 9 -14.36 23.27 16.18
CA ALA A 9 -12.96 22.83 16.29
C ALA A 9 -12.79 21.33 16.00
N VAL A 10 -13.69 20.48 16.53
CA VAL A 10 -13.67 19.03 16.28
C VAL A 10 -13.97 18.73 14.80
N LEU A 11 -14.96 19.41 14.21
CA LEU A 11 -15.29 19.25 12.78
C LEU A 11 -14.10 19.61 11.88
N LEU A 12 -13.45 20.75 12.16
CA LEU A 12 -12.26 21.17 11.41
C LEU A 12 -11.10 20.17 11.56
N ALA A 13 -10.88 19.64 12.76
CA ALA A 13 -9.85 18.63 12.99
C ALA A 13 -10.12 17.34 12.18
N VAL A 14 -11.35 16.84 12.17
CA VAL A 14 -11.74 15.65 11.39
C VAL A 14 -11.58 15.91 9.89
N LEU A 15 -12.00 17.07 9.38
CA LEU A 15 -11.85 17.44 7.97
C LEU A 15 -10.38 17.50 7.55
N VAL A 16 -9.52 18.15 8.34
CA VAL A 16 -8.09 18.28 8.05
C VAL A 16 -7.40 16.92 8.07
N VAL A 17 -7.68 16.08 9.08
CA VAL A 17 -7.11 14.72 9.18
C VAL A 17 -7.61 13.84 8.04
N GLY A 18 -8.91 13.87 7.75
CA GLY A 18 -9.53 13.13 6.65
C GLY A 18 -8.93 13.51 5.30
N TRP A 19 -8.73 14.81 5.05
CA TRP A 19 -8.15 15.30 3.80
C TRP A 19 -6.67 14.94 3.65
N ARG A 20 -5.87 15.05 4.71
CA ARG A 20 -4.48 14.59 4.71
C ARG A 20 -4.39 13.10 4.42
N LYS A 21 -5.23 12.29 5.05
CA LYS A 21 -5.31 10.84 4.83
C LYS A 21 -5.69 10.52 3.39
N ALA A 22 -6.73 11.17 2.85
CA ALA A 22 -7.13 10.98 1.45
C ALA A 22 -6.03 11.37 0.45
N ARG A 23 -5.28 12.44 0.73
CA ARG A 23 -4.15 12.86 -0.13
C ARG A 23 -3.03 11.82 -0.15
N ILE A 24 -2.73 11.21 0.99
CA ILE A 24 -1.77 10.11 1.09
C ILE A 24 -2.27 8.90 0.30
N TRP A 25 -3.56 8.55 0.40
CA TRP A 25 -4.15 7.43 -0.34
C TRP A 25 -4.03 7.59 -1.86
N ARG A 26 -4.33 8.79 -2.38
CA ARG A 26 -4.21 9.05 -3.82
C ARG A 26 -2.78 8.92 -4.33
N ARG A 27 -1.79 9.29 -3.51
CA ARG A 27 -0.36 9.11 -3.84
C ARG A 27 0.04 7.64 -3.75
N GLU A 28 -0.49 6.93 -2.75
CA GLU A 28 -0.21 5.53 -2.51
C GLU A 28 -0.67 4.63 -3.66
N GLY A 29 -1.83 4.93 -4.27
CA GLY A 29 -2.37 4.18 -5.40
C GLY A 29 -1.60 4.35 -6.71
N ARG A 30 -0.72 5.36 -6.81
CA ARG A 30 0.15 5.57 -7.97
C ARG A 30 1.54 4.96 -7.81
N ARG A 31 1.83 4.35 -6.66
CA ARG A 31 3.13 3.70 -6.45
C ARG A 31 3.28 2.49 -7.38
N PRO A 32 4.50 2.20 -7.86
CA PRO A 32 4.80 0.96 -8.57
C PRO A 32 4.31 -0.25 -7.79
N GLY A 33 3.80 -1.25 -8.51
CA GLY A 33 3.28 -2.51 -7.98
C GLY A 33 1.85 -2.45 -7.45
N ARG A 34 1.16 -1.30 -7.52
CA ARG A 34 -0.22 -1.16 -7.01
C ARG A 34 -1.29 -1.67 -7.98
N ASN A 35 -0.96 -1.82 -9.26
CA ASN A 35 -1.82 -2.35 -10.30
C ASN A 35 -0.97 -3.07 -11.36
N GLU A 36 -1.64 -3.79 -12.25
CA GLU A 36 -1.01 -4.58 -13.33
C GLU A 36 -0.35 -3.69 -14.39
N ASP A 37 -0.86 -2.47 -14.59
CA ASP A 37 -0.36 -1.53 -15.61
C ASP A 37 0.92 -0.80 -15.18
N ASN A 38 1.24 -0.80 -13.89
CA ASN A 38 2.44 -0.19 -13.31
C ASN A 38 3.10 -1.15 -12.30
N PRO A 39 3.59 -2.31 -12.74
CA PRO A 39 4.24 -3.29 -11.87
C PRO A 39 5.63 -2.79 -11.41
N ILE A 40 6.17 -3.38 -10.34
CA ILE A 40 7.57 -3.16 -9.93
C ILE A 40 8.45 -4.00 -10.85
N ALA A 41 9.26 -3.34 -11.69
CA ALA A 41 10.28 -4.04 -12.46
C ALA A 41 11.40 -4.51 -11.52
N VAL A 42 11.74 -5.79 -11.62
CA VAL A 42 12.81 -6.40 -10.84
C VAL A 42 13.85 -7.06 -11.75
N ALA A 43 15.12 -6.93 -11.37
CA ALA A 43 16.25 -7.54 -12.07
C ALA A 43 16.63 -8.92 -11.50
N ASP A 44 16.31 -9.16 -10.23
CA ASP A 44 16.51 -10.43 -9.54
C ASP A 44 15.36 -10.75 -8.57
N TYR A 45 15.25 -12.01 -8.14
CA TYR A 45 14.18 -12.42 -7.23
C TYR A 45 14.34 -11.85 -5.81
N GLY A 46 15.55 -11.53 -5.36
CA GLY A 46 15.79 -10.93 -4.05
C GLY A 46 15.27 -9.49 -3.94
N GLU A 47 15.18 -8.77 -5.07
CA GLU A 47 14.53 -7.46 -5.12
C GLU A 47 13.04 -7.51 -4.78
N ILE A 48 12.37 -8.65 -5.02
CA ILE A 48 10.97 -8.86 -4.63
C ILE A 48 10.87 -8.84 -3.10
N ASP A 49 11.65 -9.66 -2.40
CA ASP A 49 11.66 -9.71 -0.94
C ASP A 49 12.00 -8.34 -0.33
N ALA A 50 13.01 -7.66 -0.89
CA ALA A 50 13.41 -6.33 -0.45
C ALA A 50 12.29 -5.28 -0.67
N ALA A 51 11.54 -5.38 -1.76
CA ALA A 51 10.38 -4.54 -2.01
C ALA A 51 9.25 -4.82 -1.01
N LEU A 52 8.95 -6.09 -0.75
CA LEU A 52 7.90 -6.50 0.20
C LEU A 52 8.22 -6.06 1.64
N LEU A 53 9.48 -6.15 2.07
CA LEU A 53 9.92 -5.69 3.40
C LEU A 53 9.71 -4.18 3.62
N ARG A 54 9.67 -3.39 2.55
CA ARG A 54 9.42 -1.93 2.61
C ARG A 54 7.94 -1.59 2.65
N GLU A 55 7.04 -2.54 2.39
CA GLU A 55 5.60 -2.30 2.44
C GLU A 55 5.11 -2.11 3.88
N GLN A 56 4.51 -0.95 4.14
CA GLN A 56 3.90 -0.62 5.42
C GLN A 56 2.41 -0.39 5.27
N CYS A 57 1.63 -0.90 6.22
CA CYS A 57 0.23 -0.60 6.29
C CYS A 57 0.04 0.79 6.91
N GLN A 58 -0.95 1.52 6.42
CA GLN A 58 -1.26 2.86 6.92
C GLN A 58 -1.84 2.86 8.34
N CYS A 59 -2.23 1.70 8.88
CA CYS A 59 -2.55 1.58 10.30
C CYS A 59 -1.29 1.58 11.19
N GLY A 60 -0.09 1.57 10.61
CA GLY A 60 1.18 1.39 11.31
C GLY A 60 1.62 -0.08 11.43
N GLY A 61 0.80 -1.03 10.99
CA GLY A 61 1.14 -2.44 10.98
C GLY A 61 2.05 -2.86 9.82
N ARG A 62 2.67 -4.03 9.97
CA ARG A 62 3.44 -4.68 8.90
C ARG A 62 2.55 -5.62 8.10
N PHE A 63 2.88 -5.78 6.83
CA PHE A 63 2.30 -6.79 5.96
C PHE A 63 3.07 -8.10 6.08
N SER A 64 2.35 -9.21 6.05
CA SER A 64 2.88 -10.55 5.78
C SER A 64 2.41 -11.05 4.44
N ILE A 65 3.18 -11.95 3.84
CA ILE A 65 2.77 -12.70 2.65
C ILE A 65 1.67 -13.68 3.06
N ARG A 66 0.50 -13.54 2.42
CA ARG A 66 -0.63 -14.47 2.52
C ARG A 66 -0.60 -15.50 1.40
N GLY A 67 -0.07 -15.14 0.24
CA GLY A 67 0.05 -16.04 -0.89
C GLY A 67 0.78 -15.39 -2.06
N GLU A 68 1.24 -16.23 -2.97
CA GLU A 68 1.94 -15.81 -4.17
C GLU A 68 1.32 -16.50 -5.38
N GLY A 69 1.33 -15.81 -6.51
CA GLY A 69 0.81 -16.31 -7.76
C GLY A 69 1.51 -15.69 -8.96
N SER A 70 1.06 -16.10 -10.13
CA SER A 70 1.52 -15.58 -11.40
C SER A 70 0.32 -15.20 -12.26
N ARG A 71 0.41 -14.06 -12.93
CA ARG A 71 -0.58 -13.62 -13.91
C ARG A 71 0.14 -13.18 -15.18
N GLY A 72 0.16 -14.06 -16.19
CA GLY A 72 0.98 -13.86 -17.38
C GLY A 72 2.45 -13.78 -17.01
N GLN A 73 3.10 -12.65 -17.34
CA GLN A 73 4.51 -12.39 -17.02
C GLN A 73 4.70 -11.62 -15.70
N LEU A 74 3.60 -11.38 -14.95
CA LEU A 74 3.66 -10.72 -13.66
C LEU A 74 3.72 -11.75 -12.53
N ARG A 75 4.61 -11.53 -11.57
CA ARG A 75 4.55 -12.18 -10.26
C ARG A 75 3.62 -11.35 -9.37
N VAL A 76 2.67 -12.01 -8.73
CA VAL A 76 1.63 -11.37 -7.92
C VAL A 76 1.79 -11.85 -6.48
N VAL A 77 1.91 -10.91 -5.55
CA VAL A 77 2.06 -11.23 -4.13
C VAL A 77 0.89 -10.63 -3.37
N HIS A 78 0.17 -11.51 -2.65
CA HIS A 78 -0.91 -11.14 -1.77
C HIS A 78 -0.36 -10.92 -0.36
N LEU A 79 -0.60 -9.73 0.15
CA LEU A 79 -0.17 -9.25 1.44
C LEU A 79 -1.37 -9.03 2.35
N GLU A 80 -1.21 -9.32 3.63
CA GLU A 80 -2.19 -9.05 4.67
C GLU A 80 -1.54 -8.36 5.86
N CYS A 81 -2.20 -7.34 6.41
CA CYS A 81 -1.69 -6.64 7.58
C CYS A 81 -2.13 -7.33 8.87
N HIS A 82 -1.19 -7.69 9.73
CA HIS A 82 -1.49 -8.36 11.00
C HIS A 82 -2.31 -7.55 12.01
N LEU A 83 -2.38 -6.22 11.87
CA LEU A 83 -3.07 -5.37 12.85
C LEU A 83 -4.49 -5.00 12.45
N CYS A 84 -4.75 -4.85 11.16
CA CYS A 84 -6.05 -4.37 10.67
C CYS A 84 -6.62 -5.23 9.56
N GLU A 85 -6.01 -6.40 9.30
CA GLU A 85 -6.44 -7.41 8.32
C GLU A 85 -6.60 -6.87 6.89
N ARG A 86 -6.02 -5.69 6.63
CA ARG A 86 -6.09 -5.09 5.32
C ARG A 86 -5.30 -5.93 4.34
N GLU A 87 -5.98 -6.35 3.28
CA GLU A 87 -5.35 -7.03 2.16
C GLU A 87 -4.77 -6.02 1.16
N ARG A 88 -3.71 -6.46 0.48
CA ARG A 88 -3.01 -5.70 -0.54
C ARG A 88 -2.40 -6.66 -1.55
N VAL A 89 -2.44 -6.29 -2.82
CA VAL A 89 -1.77 -7.03 -3.88
C VAL A 89 -0.62 -6.20 -4.40
N VAL A 90 0.52 -6.85 -4.62
CA VAL A 90 1.70 -6.23 -5.24
C VAL A 90 2.06 -6.98 -6.51
N TYR A 91 2.22 -6.23 -7.60
CA TYR A 91 2.55 -6.75 -8.92
C TYR A 91 4.01 -6.49 -9.25
N PHE A 92 4.73 -7.52 -9.68
CA PHE A 92 6.13 -7.44 -10.09
C PHE A 92 6.28 -7.91 -11.54
N ASP A 93 7.06 -7.17 -12.32
CA ASP A 93 7.44 -7.56 -13.67
C ASP A 93 8.76 -8.31 -13.63
N VAL A 94 8.70 -9.59 -13.97
CA VAL A 94 9.85 -10.50 -13.91
C VAL A 94 10.44 -10.80 -15.29
N ARG A 95 10.00 -10.11 -16.36
CA ARG A 95 10.52 -10.31 -17.73
C ARG A 95 12.04 -10.15 -17.85
N GLY A 96 12.62 -9.27 -17.04
CA GLY A 96 14.03 -8.93 -17.06
C GLY A 96 14.89 -9.74 -16.10
N VAL A 97 14.30 -10.66 -15.33
CA VAL A 97 15.01 -11.37 -14.26
C VAL A 97 16.03 -12.33 -14.86
N ARG A 98 17.28 -12.19 -14.45
CA ARG A 98 18.37 -13.10 -14.82
C ARG A 98 18.68 -13.97 -13.61
N HIS A 99 18.73 -15.29 -13.83
CA HIS A 99 19.10 -16.28 -12.82
C HIS A 99 20.58 -16.22 -12.47
#